data_AF-J3NHU4-F1
#
_entry.id   AF-J3NHU4-F1
#
_cell.length_a   1.000
_cell.length_b   1.000
_cell.length_c   1.000
_cell.angle_alpha   90.00
_cell.angle_beta   90.00
_cell.angle_gamma   90.00
#
_symmetry.space_group_name_H-M   'P 1'
#
loop_
_entity.id
_entity.type
_entity.pdbx_description
1 polymer ?
#
loop_
_entity_poly.entity_id
_entity_poly.type
_entity_poly.pdbx_seq_one_letter_code
_entity_poly.pdbx_strand_id
1 'polypeptide(L)'
;MPVSHGFQYELGLFVQALPSVWKVLGVAKLADSAWATARRVIVEQTDGKQESYFVKVSFGYDGREALKGEYESITAIHAISPGLCPQPITWGTFQNDDSAHFYVCKFYDFDLDALPPRELFCKKLVLLHSRHTSPEGKFGFHCVTYDGNIPQDNTWCDSGEIFFSRGLRHVLNVREERAGPDPELNALIPGIFDKVIPRLLWPLELLGS
;
A
#
# COMPACT_ATOMS: atom_id res chain seq x y z
N MET A 1 -10.28 -3.93 20.44
CA MET A 1 -9.85 -3.59 21.81
C MET A 1 -8.84 -2.45 21.74
N PRO A 2 -8.75 -1.52 22.71
CA PRO A 2 -7.93 -0.32 22.56
C PRO A 2 -6.46 -0.64 22.76
N VAL A 3 -5.66 -0.48 21.69
CA VAL A 3 -4.24 -0.83 21.55
C VAL A 3 -3.30 0.20 22.21
N SER A 4 -3.75 0.92 23.25
CA SER A 4 -3.07 2.16 23.66
C SER A 4 -1.92 2.00 24.67
N HIS A 5 -1.84 0.88 25.42
CA HIS A 5 -0.89 0.76 26.54
C HIS A 5 0.34 -0.14 26.27
N GLY A 6 0.36 -0.92 25.18
CA GLY A 6 1.46 -1.86 24.88
C GLY A 6 2.64 -1.26 24.10
N PHE A 7 2.39 -0.18 23.34
CA PHE A 7 3.33 0.27 22.31
C PHE A 7 4.69 0.71 22.86
N GLN A 8 4.74 1.26 24.08
CA GLN A 8 5.99 1.77 24.66
C GLN A 8 7.04 0.68 24.93
N TYR A 9 6.61 -0.56 25.17
CA TYR A 9 7.50 -1.70 25.42
C TYR A 9 7.95 -2.40 24.12
N GLU A 10 7.21 -2.24 23.02
CA GLU A 10 7.52 -2.83 21.71
C GLU A 10 8.48 -1.98 20.86
N LEU A 11 8.69 -0.71 21.25
CA LEU A 11 9.55 0.23 20.52
C LEU A 11 11.00 -0.22 20.39
N GLY A 12 11.50 -1.04 21.32
CA GLY A 12 12.88 -1.53 21.28
C GLY A 12 13.19 -2.48 20.12
N LEU A 13 12.18 -3.06 19.45
CA LEU A 13 12.37 -4.26 18.62
C LEU A 13 12.34 -4.02 17.11
N PHE A 14 11.61 -3.00 16.62
CA PHE A 14 11.71 -2.62 15.19
C PHE A 14 12.93 -1.74 14.90
N VAL A 15 13.54 -1.13 15.94
CA VAL A 15 14.74 -0.27 15.81
C VAL A 15 15.92 -1.03 15.21
N GLN A 16 16.03 -2.33 15.48
CA GLN A 16 17.06 -3.19 14.86
C GLN A 16 16.89 -3.31 13.34
N ALA A 17 15.66 -3.12 12.83
CA ALA A 17 15.39 -3.12 11.40
C ALA A 17 15.66 -1.75 10.75
N LEU A 18 15.95 -0.71 11.54
CA LEU A 18 16.28 0.62 11.04
C LEU A 18 17.79 0.81 10.87
N PRO A 19 18.23 1.48 9.80
CA PRO A 19 19.65 1.65 9.53
C PRO A 19 20.32 2.58 10.54
N SER A 20 21.42 2.11 11.13
CA SER A 20 22.37 2.93 11.90
C SER A 20 21.75 3.70 13.07
N VAL A 21 20.71 3.17 13.71
CA VAL A 21 20.09 3.82 14.87
C VAL A 21 20.94 3.63 16.12
N TRP A 22 21.31 4.74 16.76
CA TRP A 22 21.96 4.74 18.08
C TRP A 22 20.93 4.65 19.22
N LYS A 23 19.89 5.49 19.18
CA LYS A 23 18.78 5.44 20.13
C LYS A 23 17.50 6.07 19.59
N VAL A 24 16.38 5.68 20.16
CA VAL A 24 15.08 6.36 19.95
C VAL A 24 15.02 7.59 20.84
N LEU A 25 14.68 8.74 20.26
CA LEU A 25 14.51 10.00 20.96
C LEU A 25 13.06 10.26 21.36
N GLY A 26 12.11 9.79 20.55
CA GLY A 26 10.70 10.01 20.83
C GLY A 26 9.77 9.29 19.86
N VAL A 27 8.53 9.11 20.29
CA VAL A 27 7.47 8.49 19.49
C VAL A 27 6.19 9.28 19.65
N ALA A 28 5.61 9.68 18.53
CA ALA A 28 4.37 10.44 18.50
C ALA A 28 3.28 9.65 17.76
N LYS A 29 2.07 9.66 18.31
CA LYS A 29 0.90 9.12 17.63
C LYS A 29 0.46 10.07 16.51
N LEU A 30 0.20 9.51 15.33
CA LEU A 30 -0.23 10.26 14.15
C LEU A 30 -1.70 9.99 13.83
N ALA A 31 -2.05 8.72 13.65
CA ALA A 31 -3.40 8.31 13.28
C ALA A 31 -3.67 6.88 13.75
N ASP A 32 -4.94 6.54 13.87
CA ASP A 32 -5.43 5.16 14.01
C ASP A 32 -6.57 4.96 13.01
N SER A 33 -6.64 3.78 12.41
CA SER A 33 -7.75 3.34 11.57
C SER A 33 -8.30 1.99 12.07
N ALA A 34 -9.31 1.46 11.40
CA ALA A 34 -9.80 0.10 11.69
C ALA A 34 -8.74 -0.99 11.44
N TRP A 35 -7.70 -0.71 10.64
CA TRP A 35 -6.76 -1.71 10.11
C TRP A 35 -5.32 -1.52 10.58
N ALA A 36 -4.94 -0.29 10.94
CA ALA A 36 -3.57 0.03 11.30
C ALA A 36 -3.50 1.20 12.28
N THR A 37 -2.44 1.23 13.08
CA THR A 37 -2.02 2.42 13.83
C THR A 37 -0.80 3.03 13.17
N ALA A 38 -0.71 4.36 13.16
CA ALA A 38 0.39 5.10 12.56
C ALA A 38 1.11 5.96 13.60
N ARG A 39 2.44 5.94 13.58
CA ARG A 39 3.33 6.64 14.52
C ARG A 39 4.47 7.33 13.78
N ARG A 40 4.94 8.45 14.32
CA ARG A 40 6.25 9.05 13.99
C ARG A 40 7.24 8.55 15.03
N VAL A 41 8.37 8.02 14.57
CA VAL A 41 9.48 7.60 15.43
C VAL A 41 10.66 8.50 15.10
N ILE A 42 11.18 9.17 16.13
CA ILE A 42 12.35 10.06 16.03
C ILE A 42 13.53 9.30 16.62
N VAL A 43 14.62 9.22 15.86
CA VAL A 43 15.84 8.52 16.26
C VAL A 43 17.04 9.42 16.16
N GLU A 44 18.08 9.11 16.94
CA GLU A 44 19.44 9.56 16.71
C GLU A 44 20.21 8.43 16.02
N GLN A 45 20.89 8.74 14.92
CA GLN A 45 21.77 7.81 14.21
C GLN A 45 23.16 7.77 14.85
N THR A 46 23.95 6.75 14.52
CA THR A 46 25.33 6.59 15.01
C THR A 46 26.28 7.73 14.61
N ASP A 47 25.92 8.52 13.58
CA ASP A 47 26.65 9.73 13.19
C ASP A 47 26.19 11.00 13.93
N GLY A 48 25.26 10.87 14.88
CA GLY A 48 24.69 11.96 15.68
C GLY A 48 23.55 12.72 15.02
N LYS A 49 23.18 12.40 13.76
CA LYS A 49 22.04 13.06 13.11
C LYS A 49 20.72 12.53 13.64
N GLN A 50 19.72 13.40 13.66
CA GLN A 50 18.35 13.00 13.95
C GLN A 50 17.59 12.70 12.67
N GLU A 51 16.84 11.61 12.68
CA GLU A 51 15.92 11.25 11.60
C GLU A 51 14.55 10.90 12.14
N SER A 52 13.53 11.05 11.30
CA SER A 52 12.16 10.63 11.60
C SER A 52 11.68 9.57 10.61
N TYR A 53 10.97 8.57 11.12
CA TYR A 53 10.34 7.52 10.35
C TYR A 53 8.84 7.48 10.62
N PHE A 54 8.09 7.17 9.56
CA PHE A 54 6.68 6.86 9.66
C PHE A 54 6.53 5.35 9.80
N VAL A 55 5.82 4.91 10.84
CA VAL A 55 5.64 3.50 11.16
C VAL A 55 4.15 3.17 11.19
N LYS A 56 3.74 2.19 10.39
CA LYS A 56 2.43 1.55 10.51
C LYS A 56 2.55 0.24 11.26
N VAL A 57 1.57 -0.06 12.09
CA VAL A 57 1.43 -1.34 12.77
C VAL A 57 0.04 -1.92 12.56
N SER A 58 -0.01 -3.19 12.15
CA SER A 58 -1.22 -3.98 11.91
C SER A 58 -1.03 -5.38 12.49
N PHE A 59 -2.13 -6.11 12.68
CA PHE A 59 -2.13 -7.40 13.38
C PHE A 59 -2.68 -8.52 12.52
N GLY A 60 -2.23 -9.74 12.80
CA GLY A 60 -2.66 -10.97 12.15
C GLY A 60 -2.24 -11.09 10.70
N TYR A 61 -2.66 -12.18 10.07
CA TYR A 61 -2.26 -12.54 8.71
C TYR A 61 -2.54 -11.45 7.68
N ASP A 62 -3.77 -10.93 7.62
CA ASP A 62 -4.12 -9.88 6.66
C ASP A 62 -3.37 -8.57 6.92
N GLY A 63 -3.14 -8.22 8.21
CA GLY A 63 -2.31 -7.08 8.57
C GLY A 63 -0.88 -7.22 8.06
N ARG A 64 -0.30 -8.42 8.16
CA ARG A 64 1.04 -8.71 7.63
C ARG A 64 1.12 -8.56 6.12
N GLU A 65 0.23 -9.23 5.39
CA GLU A 65 0.26 -9.22 3.93
C GLU A 65 -0.08 -7.83 3.37
N ALA A 66 -0.95 -7.06 4.03
CA ALA A 66 -1.22 -5.67 3.67
C ALA A 66 0.03 -4.78 3.79
N LEU A 67 0.76 -4.87 4.91
CA LEU A 67 1.98 -4.07 5.13
C LEU A 67 3.12 -4.48 4.20
N LYS A 68 3.25 -5.78 3.91
CA LYS A 68 4.18 -6.30 2.90
C LYS A 68 3.83 -5.77 1.50
N GLY A 69 2.57 -5.88 1.09
CA GLY A 69 2.10 -5.37 -0.19
C GLY A 69 2.35 -3.88 -0.33
N GLU A 70 2.07 -3.10 0.72
CA GLU A 70 2.38 -1.66 0.75
C GLU A 70 3.89 -1.39 0.57
N TYR A 71 4.76 -2.12 1.30
CA TYR A 71 6.20 -1.98 1.14
C TYR A 71 6.68 -2.27 -0.29
N GLU A 72 6.24 -3.40 -0.86
CA GLU A 72 6.63 -3.83 -2.21
C GLU A 72 6.13 -2.85 -3.29
N SER A 73 4.88 -2.37 -3.17
CA SER A 73 4.32 -1.37 -4.09
C SER A 73 5.05 -0.03 -4.00
N ILE A 74 5.30 0.49 -2.80
CA ILE A 74 6.02 1.75 -2.62
C ILE A 74 7.49 1.62 -3.07
N THR A 75 8.11 0.46 -2.87
CA THR A 75 9.46 0.17 -3.39
C THR A 75 9.50 0.21 -4.91
N ALA A 76 8.54 -0.43 -5.58
CA ALA A 76 8.44 -0.39 -7.04
C ALA A 76 8.23 1.04 -7.57
N ILE A 77 7.33 1.82 -6.97
CA ILE A 77 7.08 3.22 -7.35
C ILE A 77 8.33 4.08 -7.12
N HIS A 78 8.96 3.96 -5.95
CA HIS A 78 10.13 4.74 -5.58
C HIS A 78 11.34 4.45 -6.47
N ALA A 79 11.51 3.21 -6.92
CA ALA A 79 12.56 2.82 -7.86
C ALA A 79 12.45 3.51 -9.22
N ILE A 80 11.22 3.80 -9.67
CA ILE A 80 10.95 4.48 -10.95
C ILE A 80 10.96 5.99 -10.79
N SER A 81 10.32 6.51 -9.75
CA SER A 81 10.14 7.96 -9.54
C SER A 81 10.42 8.34 -8.08
N PRO A 82 11.72 8.43 -7.68
CA PRO A 82 12.10 8.86 -6.34
C PRO A 82 11.45 10.19 -5.95
N GLY A 83 10.89 10.27 -4.74
CA GLY A 83 10.17 11.45 -4.25
C GLY A 83 8.75 11.65 -4.79
N LEU A 84 8.20 10.71 -5.56
CA LEU A 84 6.74 10.64 -5.80
C LEU A 84 6.00 10.02 -4.61
N CYS A 85 6.66 9.09 -3.91
CA CYS A 85 6.19 8.47 -2.69
C CYS A 85 7.30 8.53 -1.62
N PRO A 86 6.97 8.30 -0.33
CA PRO A 86 7.97 8.18 0.72
C PRO A 86 9.01 7.10 0.39
N GLN A 87 10.26 7.31 0.81
CA GLN A 87 11.28 6.28 0.69
C GLN A 87 10.95 5.10 1.64
N PRO A 88 10.71 3.88 1.11
CA PRO A 88 10.48 2.72 1.96
C PRO A 88 11.80 2.30 2.63
N ILE A 89 11.70 1.86 3.89
CA ILE A 89 12.85 1.39 4.67
C ILE A 89 12.78 -0.12 4.83
N THR A 90 11.71 -0.62 5.44
CA THR A 90 11.56 -2.05 5.76
C THR A 90 10.12 -2.38 6.14
N TRP A 91 9.82 -3.67 6.27
CA TRP A 91 8.62 -4.20 6.90
C TRP A 91 8.98 -5.50 7.64
N GLY A 92 8.12 -5.97 8.55
CA GLY A 92 8.37 -7.22 9.26
C GLY A 92 7.36 -7.55 10.35
N THR A 93 7.71 -8.54 11.16
CA THR A 93 6.97 -8.98 12.35
C THR A 93 7.79 -8.63 13.59
N PHE A 94 7.13 -8.23 14.68
CA PHE A 94 7.84 -7.94 15.93
C PHE A 94 8.45 -9.24 16.51
N GLN A 95 9.67 -9.15 17.03
CA GLN A 95 10.39 -10.34 17.53
C GLN A 95 9.70 -11.02 18.72
N ASN A 96 8.99 -10.24 19.55
CA ASN A 96 8.34 -10.74 20.77
C ASN A 96 6.81 -10.90 20.63
N ASP A 97 6.25 -10.55 19.47
CA ASP A 97 4.83 -10.71 19.16
C ASP A 97 4.69 -11.08 17.68
N ASP A 98 4.42 -12.37 17.43
CA ASP A 98 4.26 -12.92 16.08
C ASP A 98 2.94 -12.50 15.43
N SER A 99 2.02 -11.93 16.19
CA SER A 99 0.73 -11.41 15.73
C SER A 99 0.79 -9.94 15.33
N ALA A 100 1.86 -9.22 15.66
CA ALA A 100 2.06 -7.81 15.35
C ALA A 100 3.08 -7.62 14.22
N HIS A 101 2.74 -6.75 13.27
CA HIS A 101 3.53 -6.50 12.07
C HIS A 101 3.72 -5.01 11.83
N PHE A 102 4.80 -4.64 11.17
CA PHE A 102 5.14 -3.25 10.91
C PHE A 102 5.57 -2.99 9.46
N TYR A 103 5.33 -1.76 9.01
CA TYR A 103 5.92 -1.16 7.80
C TYR A 103 6.56 0.18 8.20
N VAL A 104 7.73 0.47 7.64
CA VAL A 104 8.48 1.69 7.89
C VAL A 104 8.90 2.37 6.60
N CYS A 105 8.67 3.68 6.53
CA CYS A 105 9.22 4.57 5.52
C CYS A 105 9.78 5.85 6.14
N LYS A 106 10.52 6.65 5.36
CA LYS A 106 10.95 7.99 5.78
C LYS A 106 9.74 8.84 6.14
N PHE A 107 9.85 9.57 7.24
CA PHE A 107 8.86 10.58 7.61
C PHE A 107 9.16 11.88 6.85
N TYR A 108 8.12 12.50 6.31
CA TYR A 108 8.20 13.80 5.68
C TYR A 108 7.22 14.74 6.37
N ASP A 109 7.70 15.89 6.82
CA ASP A 109 6.85 16.97 7.30
C ASP A 109 6.25 17.66 6.06
N PHE A 110 4.93 17.50 5.87
CA PHE A 110 4.22 18.13 4.76
C PHE A 110 3.84 19.56 5.13
N ASP A 111 4.26 20.50 4.30
CA ASP A 111 3.74 21.86 4.31
C ASP A 111 2.46 21.89 3.45
N LEU A 112 1.30 22.01 4.11
CA LEU A 112 0.01 22.03 3.43
C LEU A 112 -0.25 23.32 2.66
N ASP A 113 0.50 24.39 2.95
CA ASP A 113 0.40 25.67 2.27
C ASP A 113 1.36 25.77 1.07
N ALA A 114 2.35 24.88 0.98
CA ALA A 114 3.36 24.84 -0.09
C ALA A 114 3.23 23.60 -0.98
N LEU A 115 2.11 23.49 -1.69
CA LEU A 115 1.92 22.40 -2.65
C LEU A 115 2.94 22.45 -3.80
N PRO A 116 3.48 21.30 -4.24
CA PRO A 116 4.38 21.28 -5.38
C PRO A 116 3.65 21.73 -6.66
N PRO A 117 4.37 22.28 -7.65
CA PRO A 117 3.79 22.61 -8.94
C PRO A 117 3.11 21.39 -9.57
N ARG A 118 1.87 21.56 -10.03
CA ARG A 118 1.07 20.49 -10.67
C ARG A 118 1.81 19.85 -11.83
N GLU A 119 2.56 20.63 -12.59
CA GLU A 119 3.33 20.17 -13.75
C GLU A 119 4.42 19.18 -13.33
N LEU A 120 5.04 19.38 -12.17
CA LEU A 120 6.04 18.45 -11.63
C LEU A 120 5.39 17.13 -11.23
N PHE A 121 4.23 17.18 -10.56
CA PHE A 121 3.46 15.98 -10.21
C PHE A 121 3.05 15.20 -11.46
N CYS A 122 2.45 15.86 -12.45
CA CYS A 122 2.06 15.25 -13.72
C CYS A 122 3.25 14.58 -14.43
N LYS A 123 4.42 15.24 -14.48
CA LYS A 123 5.64 14.66 -15.06
C LYS A 123 6.07 13.38 -14.35
N LYS A 124 6.03 13.35 -13.02
CA LYS A 124 6.36 12.15 -12.24
C LYS A 124 5.35 11.03 -12.45
N LEU A 125 4.07 11.34 -12.59
CA LEU A 125 3.02 10.36 -12.86
C LEU A 125 3.15 9.76 -14.26
N VAL A 126 3.41 10.60 -15.28
CA VAL A 126 3.68 10.14 -16.64
C VAL A 126 4.91 9.24 -16.67
N LEU A 127 6.00 9.64 -16.01
CA LEU A 127 7.20 8.81 -15.89
C LEU A 127 6.91 7.44 -15.26
N LEU A 128 6.09 7.41 -14.20
CA LEU A 128 5.71 6.16 -13.54
C LEU A 128 4.98 5.22 -14.51
N HIS A 129 3.95 5.72 -15.20
CA HIS A 129 3.11 4.90 -16.07
C HIS A 129 3.79 4.51 -17.40
N SER A 130 4.70 5.33 -17.93
CA SER A 130 5.38 5.07 -19.22
C SER A 130 6.66 4.22 -19.10
N ARG A 131 7.05 3.78 -17.91
CA ARG A 131 8.28 3.02 -17.72
C ARG A 131 8.19 1.56 -18.19
N HIS A 132 6.97 1.04 -18.38
CA HIS A 132 6.69 -0.33 -18.83
C HIS A 132 7.51 -1.40 -18.08
N THR A 133 7.53 -1.36 -16.75
CA THR A 133 8.33 -2.27 -15.91
C THR A 133 7.67 -3.62 -15.63
N SER A 134 6.47 -3.87 -16.17
CA SER A 134 5.78 -5.11 -15.91
C SER A 134 6.50 -6.30 -16.57
N PRO A 135 6.72 -7.41 -15.85
CA PRO A 135 7.24 -8.65 -16.41
C PRO A 135 6.43 -9.09 -17.63
N GLU A 136 7.11 -9.24 -18.78
CA GLU A 136 6.50 -9.68 -20.04
C GLU A 136 5.33 -8.81 -20.54
N GLY A 137 5.16 -7.60 -19.99
CA GLY A 137 4.03 -6.72 -20.31
C GLY A 137 2.68 -7.17 -19.73
N LYS A 138 2.67 -8.12 -18.80
CA LYS A 138 1.44 -8.66 -18.19
C LYS A 138 0.79 -7.70 -17.19
N PHE A 139 -0.48 -7.88 -16.92
CA PHE A 139 -1.17 -7.21 -15.82
C PHE A 139 -1.04 -8.04 -14.54
N GLY A 140 -0.67 -7.42 -13.43
CA GLY A 140 -0.53 -8.10 -12.15
C GLY A 140 0.59 -7.53 -11.29
N PHE A 141 0.89 -8.25 -10.22
CA PHE A 141 1.96 -7.92 -9.28
C PHE A 141 2.48 -9.20 -8.62
N HIS A 142 3.73 -9.22 -8.18
CA HIS A 142 4.37 -10.43 -7.62
C HIS A 142 3.86 -10.82 -6.23
N CYS A 143 3.11 -9.95 -5.57
CA CYS A 143 2.49 -10.21 -4.28
C CYS A 143 1.07 -9.65 -4.20
N VAL A 144 0.33 -10.10 -3.20
CA VAL A 144 -1.00 -9.57 -2.88
C VAL A 144 -0.85 -8.13 -2.37
N THR A 145 -1.64 -7.23 -2.92
CA THR A 145 -1.83 -5.86 -2.40
C THR A 145 -3.23 -5.75 -1.81
N TYR A 146 -3.50 -4.67 -1.07
CA TYR A 146 -4.78 -4.48 -0.39
C TYR A 146 -5.40 -3.14 -0.79
N ASP A 147 -6.70 -3.15 -1.08
CA ASP A 147 -7.53 -1.96 -1.16
C ASP A 147 -8.34 -1.85 0.13
N GLY A 148 -7.87 -1.01 1.05
CA GLY A 148 -8.36 -1.00 2.43
C GLY A 148 -8.11 -2.34 3.12
N ASN A 149 -9.17 -3.12 3.34
CA ASN A 149 -9.11 -4.47 3.93
C ASN A 149 -9.50 -5.58 2.95
N ILE A 150 -9.44 -5.30 1.65
CA ILE A 150 -9.79 -6.23 0.59
C ILE A 150 -8.49 -6.68 -0.09
N PRO A 151 -8.08 -7.95 0.04
CA PRO A 151 -6.94 -8.47 -0.69
C PRO A 151 -7.21 -8.46 -2.19
N GLN A 152 -6.25 -8.03 -2.99
CA GLN A 152 -6.39 -7.94 -4.45
C GLN A 152 -5.77 -9.16 -5.12
N ASP A 153 -6.51 -9.76 -6.06
CA ASP A 153 -5.97 -10.82 -6.93
C ASP A 153 -5.05 -10.23 -8.00
N ASN A 154 -3.75 -10.23 -7.69
CA ASN A 154 -2.69 -9.73 -8.55
C ASN A 154 -2.08 -10.81 -9.47
N THR A 155 -2.73 -11.97 -9.62
CA THR A 155 -2.24 -13.06 -10.47
C THR A 155 -2.00 -12.55 -11.90
N TRP A 156 -0.80 -12.77 -12.42
CA TRP A 156 -0.41 -12.31 -13.76
C TRP A 156 -1.41 -12.71 -14.85
N CYS A 157 -1.72 -11.79 -15.75
CA CYS A 157 -2.69 -11.97 -16.83
C CYS A 157 -2.25 -11.20 -18.08
N ASP A 158 -2.40 -11.82 -19.26
CA ASP A 158 -2.07 -11.17 -20.53
C ASP A 158 -3.12 -10.14 -21.00
N SER A 159 -4.33 -10.18 -20.44
CA SER A 159 -5.43 -9.27 -20.79
C SER A 159 -5.83 -8.42 -19.59
N GLY A 160 -5.87 -7.11 -19.80
CA GLY A 160 -6.33 -6.14 -18.81
C GLY A 160 -7.82 -6.27 -18.53
N GLU A 161 -8.62 -6.63 -19.54
CA GLU A 161 -10.05 -6.89 -19.45
C GLU A 161 -10.34 -8.03 -18.48
N ILE A 162 -9.60 -9.14 -18.63
CA ILE A 162 -9.71 -10.29 -17.72
C ILE A 162 -9.21 -9.91 -16.33
N PHE A 163 -8.04 -9.27 -16.23
CA PHE A 163 -7.45 -8.84 -14.96
C PHE A 163 -8.43 -7.95 -14.16
N PHE A 164 -8.97 -6.92 -14.81
CA PHE A 164 -9.94 -5.99 -14.24
C PHE A 164 -11.24 -6.71 -13.85
N SER A 165 -11.76 -7.58 -14.73
CA SER A 165 -12.99 -8.33 -14.46
C SER A 165 -12.87 -9.22 -13.22
N ARG A 166 -11.73 -9.90 -13.03
CA ARG A 166 -11.49 -10.69 -11.81
C ARG A 166 -11.49 -9.80 -10.57
N GLY A 167 -10.79 -8.66 -10.62
CA GLY A 167 -10.71 -7.72 -9.50
C GLY A 167 -12.08 -7.15 -9.13
N LEU A 168 -12.85 -6.66 -10.10
CA LEU A 168 -14.19 -6.13 -9.85
C LEU A 168 -15.13 -7.20 -9.29
N ARG A 169 -15.08 -8.42 -9.84
CA ARG A 169 -15.90 -9.54 -9.34
C ARG A 169 -15.53 -9.92 -7.91
N HIS A 170 -14.24 -9.91 -7.57
CA HIS A 170 -13.80 -10.10 -6.19
C HIS A 170 -14.39 -9.06 -5.24
N VAL A 171 -14.31 -7.77 -5.59
CA VAL A 171 -14.89 -6.68 -4.77
C VAL A 171 -16.40 -6.84 -4.60
N LEU A 172 -17.13 -7.21 -5.67
CA LEU A 172 -18.57 -7.44 -5.61
C LEU A 172 -18.93 -8.63 -4.70
N ASN A 173 -18.18 -9.73 -4.76
CA ASN A 173 -18.37 -10.88 -3.87
C ASN A 173 -18.15 -10.48 -2.41
N VAL A 174 -17.07 -9.76 -2.10
CA VAL A 174 -16.79 -9.26 -0.74
C VAL A 174 -17.90 -8.33 -0.26
N ARG A 175 -18.46 -7.49 -1.14
CA ARG A 175 -19.62 -6.64 -0.81
C ARG A 175 -20.85 -7.48 -0.48
N GLU A 176 -21.19 -8.48 -1.29
CA GLU A 176 -22.34 -9.36 -1.02
C GLU A 176 -22.17 -10.17 0.27
N GLU A 177 -20.98 -10.69 0.56
CA GLU A 177 -20.69 -11.39 1.81
C GLU A 177 -20.91 -10.50 3.05
N ARG A 178 -20.53 -9.21 2.96
CA ARG A 178 -20.59 -8.27 4.08
C ARG A 178 -21.97 -7.62 4.26
N ALA A 179 -22.65 -7.31 3.15
CA ALA A 179 -23.88 -6.52 3.15
C ALA A 179 -25.14 -7.33 2.77
N GLY A 180 -24.98 -8.59 2.36
CA GLY A 180 -26.06 -9.42 1.82
C GLY A 180 -26.39 -9.10 0.36
N PRO A 181 -27.31 -9.86 -0.26
CA PRO A 181 -27.67 -9.72 -1.67
C PRO A 181 -28.36 -8.38 -1.95
N ASP A 182 -28.19 -7.89 -3.17
CA ASP A 182 -28.78 -6.63 -3.66
C ASP A 182 -29.42 -6.84 -5.03
N PRO A 183 -30.77 -6.91 -5.11
CA PRO A 183 -31.46 -7.25 -6.35
C PRO A 183 -31.20 -6.26 -7.49
N GLU A 184 -31.05 -4.97 -7.19
CA GLU A 184 -30.83 -3.94 -8.21
C GLU A 184 -29.42 -4.08 -8.79
N LEU A 185 -28.41 -4.21 -7.92
CA LEU A 185 -27.04 -4.44 -8.34
C LEU A 185 -26.89 -5.77 -9.10
N ASN A 186 -27.51 -6.83 -8.61
CA ASN A 186 -27.46 -8.17 -9.22
C ASN A 186 -28.06 -8.17 -10.64
N ALA A 187 -29.09 -7.36 -10.89
CA ALA A 187 -29.65 -7.19 -12.23
C ALA A 187 -28.68 -6.48 -13.19
N LEU A 188 -27.77 -5.64 -12.69
CA LEU A 188 -26.80 -4.89 -13.48
C LEU A 188 -25.51 -5.66 -13.77
N ILE A 189 -25.10 -6.56 -12.86
CA ILE A 189 -23.83 -7.32 -12.94
C ILE A 189 -23.61 -7.96 -14.31
N PRO A 190 -24.57 -8.72 -14.91
CA PRO A 190 -24.36 -9.32 -16.23
C PRO A 190 -24.07 -8.27 -17.32
N GLY A 191 -24.79 -7.14 -17.31
CA GLY A 191 -24.55 -6.06 -18.26
C GLY A 191 -23.16 -5.42 -18.12
N ILE A 192 -22.65 -5.31 -16.89
CA ILE A 192 -21.31 -4.79 -16.63
C ILE A 192 -20.25 -5.72 -17.23
N PHE A 193 -20.31 -7.03 -16.93
CA PHE A 193 -19.30 -7.99 -17.38
C PHE A 193 -19.42 -8.36 -18.87
N ASP A 194 -20.63 -8.50 -19.39
CA ASP A 194 -20.84 -8.98 -20.77
C ASP A 194 -20.80 -7.87 -21.82
N LYS A 195 -20.97 -6.60 -21.40
CA LYS A 195 -21.07 -5.47 -22.32
C LYS A 195 -20.17 -4.31 -21.97
N VAL A 196 -20.23 -3.80 -20.73
CA VAL A 196 -19.53 -2.55 -20.37
C VAL A 196 -18.03 -2.76 -20.38
N ILE A 197 -17.53 -3.77 -19.65
CA ILE A 197 -16.09 -4.03 -19.54
C ILE A 197 -15.46 -4.32 -20.91
N PRO A 198 -15.98 -5.25 -21.74
CA PRO A 198 -15.38 -5.51 -23.05
C PRO A 198 -15.41 -4.29 -23.97
N ARG A 199 -16.47 -3.47 -23.94
CA ARG A 199 -16.56 -2.29 -24.81
C ARG A 199 -15.64 -1.16 -24.41
N LEU A 200 -15.26 -1.06 -23.14
CA LEU A 200 -14.41 0.02 -22.64
C LEU A 200 -12.93 -0.38 -22.57
N LEU A 201 -12.61 -1.60 -22.14
CA LEU A 201 -11.22 -2.01 -21.92
C LEU A 201 -10.57 -2.65 -23.14
N TRP A 202 -11.30 -3.47 -23.91
CA TRP A 202 -10.73 -4.12 -25.09
C TRP A 202 -10.18 -3.14 -26.13
N PRO A 203 -10.86 -2.01 -26.46
CA PRO A 203 -10.28 -1.03 -27.39
C PRO A 203 -9.00 -0.39 -26.88
N LEU A 204 -8.86 -0.19 -25.57
CA LEU A 204 -7.66 0.40 -24.96
C LEU A 204 -6.46 -0.55 -25.09
N GLU A 205 -6.69 -1.86 -24.99
CA GLU A 205 -5.64 -2.87 -25.19
C GLU A 205 -5.20 -2.99 -26.64
N LEU A 206 -6.14 -2.96 -27.59
CA LEU A 206 -5.84 -3.08 -29.02
C LEU A 206 -5.12 -1.87 -29.60
N LEU A 207 -5.39 -0.67 -29.07
CA LEU A 207 -4.81 0.57 -29.56
C LEU A 207 -3.42 0.87 -28.97
N GLY A 208 -2.94 0.03 -28.05
CA GLY A 208 -1.66 0.17 -27.36
C GLY A 208 -1.69 1.27 -26.28
N SER A 209 -1.24 0.93 -25.07
CA SER A 209 -0.96 1.87 -23.98
C SER A 209 0.48 2.35 -24.02
#